data_AF-X1IR40-F1
#
_entry.id   AF-X1IR40-F1
#
_cell.length_a   1.000
_cell.length_b   1.000
_cell.length_c   1.000
_cell.angle_alpha   90.00
_cell.angle_beta   90.00
_cell.angle_gamma   90.00
#
_symmetry.space_group_name_H-M   'P 1'
#
loop_
_entity.id
_entity.type
_entity.pdbx_description
1 polymer ?
#
loop_
_entity_poly.entity_id
_entity_poly.type
_entity_poly.pdbx_seq_one_letter_code
_entity_poly.pdbx_strand_id
1 'polypeptide(L)'
;VVATQSLVNKSFGLRGLELLNQGISPQEAIDILLSDDEGRDVRQVAILDTQGRVATHTGSKCIKQAGHIAGDNFSVQANMMLSDKVWPAMAESYEKNNNMPLPERIVKSLEAAESVGGDIRGKQSAALLVVAGEPTEEKWEDPKIDLRIEDHTEPLKNMI
;
A
#
# COMPACT_ATOMS: atom_id res chain seq x y z
N VAL A 1 -5.21 0.26 8.24
CA VAL A 1 -5.11 0.38 6.77
C VAL A 1 -4.89 -1.01 6.16
N VAL A 2 -5.54 -1.29 5.02
CA VAL A 2 -5.31 -2.53 4.25
C VAL A 2 -5.10 -2.15 2.78
N ALA A 3 -3.99 -2.59 2.18
CA ALA A 3 -3.68 -2.37 0.77
C ALA A 3 -3.49 -3.71 0.05
N THR A 4 -4.37 -4.02 -0.91
CA THR A 4 -4.37 -5.28 -1.67
C THR A 4 -4.16 -5.01 -3.16
N GLN A 5 -3.24 -5.75 -3.79
CA GLN A 5 -2.82 -5.55 -5.18
C GLN A 5 -2.33 -6.84 -5.85
N SER A 6 -1.71 -6.72 -7.02
CA SER A 6 -1.41 -7.83 -7.95
C SER A 6 -2.71 -8.43 -8.53
N LEU A 7 -2.88 -9.75 -8.54
CA LEU A 7 -4.20 -10.34 -8.83
C LEU A 7 -5.06 -10.16 -7.58
N VAL A 8 -5.74 -9.02 -7.50
CA VAL A 8 -6.41 -8.54 -6.30
C VAL A 8 -7.56 -9.43 -5.84
N ASN A 9 -7.69 -9.62 -4.53
CA ASN A 9 -8.93 -10.03 -3.88
C ASN A 9 -9.50 -8.83 -3.12
N LYS A 10 -10.48 -8.14 -3.71
CA LYS A 10 -11.05 -6.90 -3.17
C LYS A 10 -11.64 -7.08 -1.75
N SER A 11 -12.07 -8.29 -1.42
CA SER A 11 -12.66 -8.58 -0.10
C SER A 11 -11.65 -8.44 1.05
N PHE A 12 -10.34 -8.57 0.78
CA PHE A 12 -9.29 -8.45 1.80
C PHE A 12 -9.28 -7.07 2.45
N GLY A 13 -9.62 -6.02 1.70
CA GLY A 13 -9.71 -4.66 2.25
C GLY A 13 -10.73 -4.60 3.38
N LEU A 14 -11.99 -4.94 3.10
CA LEU A 14 -13.07 -4.88 4.08
C LEU A 14 -12.92 -5.91 5.21
N ARG A 15 -12.62 -7.17 4.86
CA ARG A 15 -12.43 -8.25 5.85
C ARG A 15 -11.23 -7.97 6.77
N GLY A 16 -10.13 -7.46 6.21
CA GLY A 16 -8.95 -7.10 6.99
C GLY A 16 -9.20 -5.97 7.96
N LEU A 17 -9.90 -4.91 7.53
CA LEU A 17 -10.30 -3.82 8.43
C LEU A 17 -11.24 -4.31 9.55
N GLU A 18 -12.18 -5.21 9.24
CA GLU A 18 -13.06 -5.81 10.25
C GLU A 18 -12.28 -6.64 11.27
N LEU A 19 -11.32 -7.45 10.84
CA LEU A 19 -10.44 -8.22 11.73
C LEU A 19 -9.63 -7.29 12.66
N LEU A 20 -9.07 -6.20 12.13
CA LEU A 20 -8.37 -5.20 12.94
C LEU A 20 -9.31 -4.56 13.98
N ASN A 21 -10.55 -4.26 13.60
CA ASN A 21 -11.56 -3.69 14.51
C ASN A 21 -11.92 -4.66 15.65
N GLN A 22 -11.80 -5.97 15.41
CA GLN A 22 -11.95 -7.02 16.43
C GLN A 22 -10.69 -7.22 17.30
N GLY A 23 -9.64 -6.43 17.08
CA GLY A 23 -8.39 -6.50 17.85
C GLY A 23 -7.40 -7.56 17.35
N ILE A 24 -7.70 -8.23 16.23
CA ILE A 24 -6.80 -9.21 15.62
C ILE A 24 -5.54 -8.49 15.10
N SER A 25 -4.37 -9.07 15.30
CA SER A 25 -3.13 -8.45 14.83
C SER A 25 -3.03 -8.48 13.29
N PRO A 26 -2.26 -7.57 12.67
CA PRO A 26 -2.06 -7.58 11.22
C PRO A 26 -1.59 -8.93 10.65
N GLN A 27 -0.70 -9.64 11.36
CA GLN A 27 -0.20 -10.94 10.90
C GLN A 27 -1.29 -12.01 10.95
N GLU A 28 -2.00 -12.13 12.08
CA GLU A 28 -3.12 -13.07 12.20
C GLU A 28 -4.23 -12.75 11.17
N ALA A 29 -4.49 -11.47 10.91
CA ALA A 29 -5.45 -11.06 9.90
C ALA A 29 -5.03 -11.53 8.49
N ILE A 30 -3.76 -11.37 8.11
CA ILE A 30 -3.24 -11.92 6.85
C ILE A 30 -3.40 -13.45 6.82
N ASP A 31 -3.03 -14.15 7.88
CA ASP A 31 -3.10 -15.61 7.94
C ASP A 31 -4.54 -16.11 7.76
N ILE A 32 -5.51 -15.46 8.42
CA ILE A 32 -6.95 -15.74 8.27
C ILE A 32 -7.39 -15.50 6.83
N LEU A 33 -7.06 -14.34 6.26
CA LEU A 33 -7.47 -13.98 4.89
C LEU A 33 -6.90 -14.91 3.82
N LEU A 34 -5.70 -15.45 4.04
CA LEU A 34 -5.03 -16.35 3.09
C LEU A 34 -5.42 -17.82 3.28
N SER A 35 -5.99 -18.18 4.44
CA SER A 35 -6.33 -19.58 4.77
C SER A 35 -7.37 -20.18 3.81
N ASP A 36 -8.28 -19.35 3.31
CA ASP A 36 -9.39 -19.73 2.41
C ASP A 36 -9.21 -19.21 0.96
N ASP A 37 -8.09 -18.55 0.64
CA ASP A 37 -7.82 -18.02 -0.70
C ASP A 37 -6.92 -18.97 -1.51
N GLU A 38 -7.52 -19.77 -2.38
CA GLU A 38 -6.80 -20.62 -3.34
C GLU A 38 -5.81 -19.84 -4.21
N GLY A 39 -6.06 -18.54 -4.42
CA GLY A 39 -5.21 -17.61 -5.15
C GLY A 39 -4.13 -16.93 -4.30
N ARG A 40 -3.90 -17.32 -3.05
CA ARG A 40 -2.88 -16.71 -2.15
C ARG A 40 -1.51 -16.49 -2.80
N ASP A 41 -1.08 -17.38 -3.68
CA ASP A 41 0.22 -17.27 -4.36
C ASP A 41 0.29 -16.10 -5.36
N VAL A 42 -0.84 -15.55 -5.81
CA VAL A 42 -0.87 -14.39 -6.72
C VAL A 42 -1.32 -13.10 -6.02
N ARG A 43 -1.54 -13.15 -4.69
CA ARG A 43 -1.95 -11.98 -3.90
C ARG A 43 -0.73 -11.21 -3.41
N GLN A 44 -0.89 -9.90 -3.34
CA GLN A 44 0.00 -9.04 -2.58
C GLN A 44 -0.84 -8.16 -1.65
N VAL A 45 -0.60 -8.22 -0.35
CA VAL A 45 -1.39 -7.49 0.66
C VAL A 45 -0.50 -6.97 1.78
N ALA A 46 -0.78 -5.75 2.25
CA ALA A 46 -0.20 -5.16 3.44
C ALA A 46 -1.33 -4.75 4.40
N ILE A 47 -1.15 -5.03 5.69
CA ILE A 47 -2.05 -4.63 6.77
C ILE A 47 -1.25 -3.86 7.81
N LEU A 48 -1.75 -2.67 8.16
CA LEU A 48 -1.23 -1.84 9.24
C LEU A 48 -2.35 -1.50 10.21
N ASP A 49 -2.08 -1.58 11.50
CA ASP A 49 -3.03 -1.17 12.55
C ASP A 49 -2.67 0.18 13.19
N THR A 50 -3.51 0.63 14.11
CA THR A 50 -3.34 1.90 14.84
C THR A 50 -2.21 1.87 15.87
N GLN A 51 -1.65 0.70 16.17
CA GLN A 51 -0.48 0.54 17.04
C GLN A 51 0.83 0.58 16.24
N GLY A 52 0.75 0.77 14.92
CA GLY A 52 1.90 0.78 14.02
C GLY A 52 2.47 -0.62 13.72
N ARG A 53 1.76 -1.69 14.09
CA ARG A 53 2.14 -3.05 13.70
C ARG A 53 1.87 -3.23 12.21
N VAL A 54 2.79 -3.90 11.52
CA VAL A 54 2.76 -4.09 10.08
C VAL A 54 2.90 -5.57 9.77
N ALA A 55 2.04 -6.08 8.88
CA ALA A 55 2.22 -7.39 8.27
C ALA A 55 2.02 -7.27 6.76
N THR A 56 2.71 -8.13 6.02
CA THR A 56 2.65 -8.14 4.55
C THR A 56 2.70 -9.56 4.04
N HIS A 57 2.15 -9.76 2.85
CA HIS A 57 2.24 -11.00 2.09
C HIS A 57 2.52 -10.66 0.63
N THR A 58 3.48 -11.35 0.03
CA THR A 58 3.74 -11.31 -1.41
C THR A 58 3.78 -12.74 -1.89
N GLY A 59 2.78 -13.14 -2.65
CA GLY A 59 2.63 -14.50 -3.14
C GLY A 59 3.75 -14.89 -4.11
N SER A 60 4.12 -16.17 -4.10
CA SER A 60 5.22 -16.74 -4.89
C SER A 60 5.02 -16.66 -6.41
N LYS A 61 3.79 -16.44 -6.87
CA LYS A 61 3.37 -16.33 -8.27
C LYS A 61 2.97 -14.90 -8.65
N CYS A 62 3.22 -13.89 -7.82
CA CYS A 62 3.18 -12.50 -8.25
C CYS A 62 4.15 -12.29 -9.42
N ILE A 63 3.79 -11.40 -10.36
CA ILE A 63 4.63 -11.14 -11.54
C ILE A 63 5.98 -10.59 -11.09
N LYS A 64 7.05 -11.16 -11.66
CA LYS A 64 8.46 -10.96 -11.22
C LYS A 64 8.82 -9.50 -10.98
N GLN A 65 9.83 -9.34 -10.12
CA GLN A 65 10.11 -8.08 -9.43
C GLN A 65 8.91 -7.67 -8.58
N ALA A 66 8.52 -8.60 -7.70
CA ALA A 66 7.52 -8.39 -6.67
C ALA A 66 8.16 -8.55 -5.30
N GLY A 67 7.89 -7.58 -4.43
CA GLY A 67 8.43 -7.54 -3.10
C GLY A 67 7.80 -6.44 -2.27
N HIS A 68 8.22 -6.39 -1.02
CA HIS A 68 7.75 -5.43 -0.04
C HIS A 68 8.87 -5.13 0.96
N ILE A 69 8.74 -4.01 1.66
CA ILE A 69 9.43 -3.74 2.92
C ILE A 69 8.37 -3.34 3.93
N ALA A 70 8.43 -3.95 5.11
CA ALA A 70 7.73 -3.51 6.30
C ALA A 70 8.75 -2.77 7.18
N GLY A 71 8.43 -1.55 7.57
CA GLY A 71 9.24 -0.75 8.50
C GLY A 71 8.38 -0.22 9.64
N ASP A 72 8.96 0.68 10.44
CA ASP A 72 8.29 1.21 11.62
C ASP A 72 7.10 2.08 11.22
N ASN A 73 5.88 1.56 11.43
CA ASN A 73 4.62 2.22 11.09
C ASN A 73 4.45 2.53 9.58
N PHE A 74 5.05 1.72 8.70
CA PHE A 74 4.80 1.81 7.26
C PHE A 74 5.04 0.48 6.53
N SER A 75 4.45 0.36 5.34
CA SER A 75 4.82 -0.66 4.37
C SER A 75 4.88 -0.06 2.97
N VAL A 76 5.83 -0.52 2.18
CA VAL A 76 5.89 -0.31 0.74
C VAL A 76 5.87 -1.68 0.04
N GLN A 77 5.17 -1.76 -1.08
CA GLN A 77 5.03 -2.99 -1.85
C GLN A 77 4.88 -2.70 -3.33
N ALA A 78 5.49 -3.53 -4.17
CA ALA A 78 5.37 -3.44 -5.61
C ALA A 78 5.41 -4.83 -6.26
N ASN A 79 4.87 -4.94 -7.48
CA ASN A 79 4.91 -6.13 -8.32
C ASN A 79 4.90 -5.71 -9.79
N MET A 80 5.40 -6.55 -10.70
CA MET A 80 5.53 -6.19 -12.13
C MET A 80 6.46 -4.98 -12.36
N MET A 81 7.56 -4.92 -11.62
CA MET A 81 8.52 -3.81 -11.69
C MET A 81 9.66 -4.08 -12.69
N LEU A 82 10.33 -3.02 -13.16
CA LEU A 82 11.54 -3.13 -13.98
C LEU A 82 12.73 -3.72 -13.21
N SER A 83 12.79 -3.52 -11.90
CA SER A 83 13.85 -4.06 -11.04
C SER A 83 13.39 -4.25 -9.59
N ASP A 84 14.16 -5.04 -8.83
CA ASP A 84 13.99 -5.24 -7.39
C ASP A 84 14.39 -4.02 -6.54
N LYS A 85 14.91 -2.96 -7.18
CA LYS A 85 15.30 -1.71 -6.53
C LYS A 85 14.13 -0.79 -6.23
N VAL A 86 12.94 -1.08 -6.73
CA VAL A 86 11.76 -0.22 -6.57
C VAL A 86 11.32 -0.09 -5.11
N TRP A 87 10.96 -1.17 -4.43
CA TRP A 87 10.50 -1.08 -3.04
C TRP A 87 11.60 -0.66 -2.04
N PRO A 88 12.90 -0.98 -2.22
CA PRO A 88 13.97 -0.37 -1.43
C PRO A 88 14.05 1.14 -1.61
N ALA A 89 13.95 1.65 -2.84
CA ALA A 89 13.95 3.10 -3.09
C ALA A 89 12.74 3.79 -2.47
N MET A 90 11.56 3.15 -2.50
CA MET A 90 10.36 3.65 -1.82
C MET A 90 10.59 3.76 -0.31
N ALA A 91 11.08 2.70 0.33
CA ALA A 91 11.32 2.67 1.77
C ALA A 91 12.37 3.71 2.19
N GLU A 92 13.50 3.77 1.48
CA GLU A 92 14.56 4.74 1.75
C GLU A 92 14.06 6.19 1.60
N SER A 93 13.27 6.48 0.56
CA SER A 93 12.66 7.80 0.37
C SER A 93 11.67 8.13 1.49
N TYR A 94 10.82 7.17 1.88
CA TYR A 94 9.91 7.35 3.00
C TYR A 94 10.69 7.69 4.28
N GLU A 95 11.70 6.90 4.65
CA GLU A 95 12.50 7.12 5.87
C GLU A 95 13.25 8.45 5.87
N LYS A 96 13.87 8.83 4.74
CA LYS A 96 14.62 10.09 4.61
C LYS A 96 13.76 11.34 4.77
N ASN A 97 12.48 11.28 4.38
CA ASN A 97 11.57 12.42 4.40
C ASN A 97 10.66 12.42 5.64
N ASN A 98 11.16 11.97 6.80
CA ASN A 98 10.39 11.88 8.04
C ASN A 98 9.92 13.24 8.62
N ASN A 99 10.47 14.33 8.11
CA ASN A 99 10.12 15.71 8.48
C ASN A 99 9.00 16.31 7.61
N MET A 100 8.56 15.62 6.55
CA MET A 100 7.46 16.05 5.70
C MET A 100 6.11 15.58 6.26
N PRO A 101 4.99 16.26 5.95
CA PRO A 101 3.68 15.73 6.25
C PRO A 101 3.43 14.41 5.48
N LEU A 102 2.59 13.54 6.05
CA LEU A 102 2.38 12.17 5.56
C LEU A 102 1.99 12.09 4.06
N PRO A 103 1.06 12.92 3.53
CA PRO A 103 0.70 12.90 2.11
C PRO A 103 1.91 13.09 1.20
N GLU A 104 2.72 14.12 1.47
CA GLU A 104 3.91 14.47 0.71
C GLU A 104 4.98 13.40 0.81
N ARG A 105 5.15 12.83 1.99
CA ARG A 105 6.07 11.71 2.24
C ARG A 105 5.70 10.46 1.42
N ILE A 106 4.40 10.16 1.29
CA ILE A 106 3.92 9.05 0.44
C ILE A 106 4.21 9.35 -1.03
N VAL A 107 3.91 10.55 -1.51
CA VAL A 107 4.19 10.93 -2.91
C VAL A 107 5.68 10.88 -3.22
N LYS A 108 6.56 11.36 -2.31
CA LYS A 108 8.02 11.21 -2.44
C LYS A 108 8.48 9.75 -2.54
N SER A 109 7.77 8.83 -1.90
CA SER A 109 8.07 7.40 -1.98
C SER A 109 7.70 6.84 -3.35
N LEU A 110 6.57 7.28 -3.92
CA LEU A 110 6.14 6.91 -5.27
C LEU A 110 7.06 7.52 -6.35
N GLU A 111 7.50 8.77 -6.19
CA GLU A 111 8.48 9.39 -7.09
C GLU A 111 9.82 8.63 -7.08
N ALA A 112 10.27 8.17 -5.91
CA ALA A 112 11.47 7.36 -5.80
C ALA A 112 11.32 6.01 -6.53
N ALA A 113 10.15 5.37 -6.46
CA ALA A 113 9.84 4.17 -7.24
C ALA A 113 10.00 4.41 -8.75
N GLU A 114 9.42 5.49 -9.27
CA GLU A 114 9.52 5.86 -10.70
C GLU A 114 10.96 6.13 -11.11
N SER A 115 11.75 6.79 -10.25
CA SER A 115 13.14 7.17 -10.54
C SER A 115 14.09 5.98 -10.78
N VAL A 116 13.74 4.81 -10.25
CA VAL A 116 14.50 3.55 -10.43
C VAL A 116 13.84 2.59 -11.42
N GLY A 117 12.88 3.10 -12.20
CA GLY A 117 12.24 2.42 -13.32
C GLY A 117 10.74 2.19 -13.14
N GLY A 118 10.27 1.95 -11.91
CA GLY A 118 8.85 1.69 -11.64
C GLY A 118 8.28 0.46 -12.37
N ASP A 119 6.99 0.53 -12.70
CA ASP A 119 6.24 -0.53 -13.38
C ASP A 119 6.69 -0.66 -14.85
N ILE A 120 6.81 -1.91 -15.34
CA ILE A 120 7.27 -2.18 -16.71
C ILE A 120 6.32 -1.63 -17.78
N ARG A 121 5.07 -1.36 -17.44
CA ARG A 121 4.05 -0.81 -18.34
C ARG A 121 4.08 0.72 -18.38
N GLY A 122 4.90 1.36 -17.55
CA GLY A 122 4.87 2.80 -17.31
C GLY A 122 3.82 3.18 -16.26
N LYS A 123 3.35 4.43 -16.35
CA LYS A 123 2.44 5.05 -15.38
C LYS A 123 1.21 5.60 -16.08
N GLN A 124 0.07 5.51 -15.40
CA GLN A 124 -1.22 5.96 -15.92
C GLN A 124 -2.11 6.54 -14.83
N SER A 125 -2.11 5.95 -13.64
CA SER A 125 -2.97 6.38 -12.54
C SER A 125 -2.19 6.53 -11.24
N ALA A 126 -2.66 7.40 -10.35
CA ALA A 126 -2.21 7.49 -8.97
C ALA A 126 -3.40 7.82 -8.06
N ALA A 127 -3.34 7.33 -6.82
CA ALA A 127 -4.34 7.63 -5.82
C ALA A 127 -3.68 7.82 -4.45
N LEU A 128 -4.24 8.73 -3.66
CA LEU A 128 -3.83 9.00 -2.29
C LEU A 128 -5.07 9.10 -1.41
N LEU A 129 -5.19 8.19 -0.45
CA LEU A 129 -6.24 8.17 0.56
C LEU A 129 -5.61 8.37 1.93
N VAL A 130 -6.03 9.43 2.62
CA VAL A 130 -5.64 9.72 4.00
C VAL A 130 -6.93 9.88 4.81
N VAL A 131 -7.05 9.11 5.88
CA VAL A 131 -8.18 9.14 6.82
C VAL A 131 -7.71 9.65 8.17
N ALA A 132 -8.65 10.07 9.02
CA ALA A 132 -8.33 10.37 10.41
C ALA A 132 -7.90 9.11 11.18
N GLY A 133 -7.12 9.29 12.25
CA GLY A 133 -6.78 8.19 13.16
C GLY A 133 -7.97 7.73 14.02
N GLU A 134 -8.93 8.63 14.24
CA GLU A 134 -10.19 8.37 14.92
C GLU A 134 -11.34 8.60 13.95
N PRO A 135 -12.33 7.69 13.88
CA PRO A 135 -13.46 7.84 12.97
C PRO A 135 -14.30 9.07 13.29
N THR A 136 -14.79 9.74 12.26
CA THR A 136 -15.76 10.85 12.40
C THR A 136 -17.19 10.30 12.58
N GLU A 137 -18.06 11.07 13.24
CA GLU A 137 -19.49 10.73 13.33
C GLU A 137 -20.10 10.64 11.92
N GLU A 138 -19.77 11.61 11.07
CA GLU A 138 -20.19 11.64 9.68
C GLU A 138 -19.16 10.92 8.79
N LYS A 139 -19.49 9.71 8.36
CA LYS A 139 -18.59 8.82 7.59
C LYS A 139 -18.07 9.42 6.28
N TRP A 140 -18.78 10.37 5.68
CA TRP A 140 -18.33 11.05 4.46
C TRP A 140 -17.24 12.10 4.71
N GLU A 141 -16.99 12.48 5.97
CA GLU A 141 -15.90 13.40 6.36
C GLU A 141 -14.64 12.67 6.85
N ASP A 142 -14.68 11.32 6.83
CA ASP A 142 -13.62 10.47 7.33
C ASP A 142 -12.34 10.57 6.48
N PRO A 143 -12.41 10.57 5.12
CA PRO A 143 -11.27 10.91 4.29
C PRO A 143 -10.88 12.39 4.48
N LYS A 144 -9.67 12.63 4.99
CA LYS A 144 -9.03 13.96 4.97
C LYS A 144 -8.48 14.30 3.60
N ILE A 145 -8.06 13.27 2.85
CA ILE A 145 -7.63 13.37 1.45
C ILE A 145 -8.16 12.12 0.74
N ASP A 146 -8.87 12.30 -0.36
CA ASP A 146 -9.15 11.25 -1.35
C ASP A 146 -8.88 11.85 -2.73
N LEU A 147 -7.62 11.75 -3.16
CA LEU A 147 -7.15 12.29 -4.43
C LEU A 147 -6.90 11.15 -5.40
N ARG A 148 -7.48 11.26 -6.60
CA ARG A 148 -7.40 10.23 -7.63
C ARG A 148 -7.16 10.85 -8.99
N ILE A 149 -6.14 10.33 -9.66
CA ILE A 149 -5.84 10.60 -11.06
C ILE A 149 -5.98 9.26 -11.75
N GLU A 150 -7.08 9.11 -12.46
CA GLU A 150 -7.47 7.83 -13.07
C GLU A 150 -6.77 7.61 -14.42
N ASP A 151 -6.41 8.68 -15.14
CA ASP A 151 -5.74 8.60 -16.44
C ASP A 151 -4.90 9.86 -16.74
N HIS A 152 -3.58 9.75 -16.62
CA HIS A 152 -2.61 10.79 -16.97
C HIS A 152 -1.22 10.18 -17.25
N THR A 153 -0.46 10.76 -18.18
CA THR A 153 0.90 10.29 -18.51
C THR A 153 1.92 10.55 -17.39
N GLU A 154 1.61 11.51 -16.51
CA GLU A 154 2.44 11.92 -15.37
C GLU A 154 1.55 12.07 -14.12
N PRO A 155 0.99 10.98 -13.57
CA PRO A 155 -0.05 11.08 -12.55
C PRO A 155 0.51 11.63 -11.22
N LEU A 156 1.76 11.33 -10.85
CA LEU A 156 2.33 11.84 -9.59
C LEU A 156 2.56 13.36 -9.57
N LYS A 157 2.85 13.98 -10.72
CA LYS A 157 3.09 15.43 -10.80
C LYS A 157 1.87 16.28 -10.45
N ASN A 158 0.69 15.68 -10.48
CA ASN A 158 -0.58 16.34 -10.23
C ASN A 158 -1.14 15.99 -8.83
N MET A 159 -0.36 15.32 -7.97
CA MET A 159 -0.81 14.88 -6.64
C MET A 159 -0.57 15.90 -5.51
N ILE A 160 0.26 16.93 -5.74
CA ILE A 160 0.62 17.98 -4.77
C ILE A 160 0.78 19.31 -5.50
#